data_AF-A0A0A1W6L5-F1
#
_entry.id   AF-A0A0A1W6L5-F1
#
_cell.length_a   1.000
_cell.length_b   1.000
_cell.length_c   1.000
_cell.angle_alpha   90.00
_cell.angle_beta   90.00
_cell.angle_gamma   90.00
#
_symmetry.space_group_name_H-M   'P 1'
#
loop_
_entity.id
_entity.type
_entity.pdbx_description
1 polymer ?
#
loop_
_entity_poly.entity_id
_entity_poly.type
_entity_poly.pdbx_seq_one_letter_code
_entity_poly.pdbx_strand_id
1 'polypeptide(L)'
;MTLGLLLALAAQSSAAPAPARPPVDPAAADKPICRRIVETGSFVKTKKLCMTREEWARQREASRDLAQRAVSDGSGRAGGN
;
A
#
# COMPACT_ATOMS: atom_id res chain seq x y z
N MET A 1 30.29 -26.92 -40.51
CA MET A 1 30.38 -27.22 -39.06
C MET A 1 29.31 -26.38 -38.37
N THR A 2 28.02 -26.63 -38.64
CA THR A 2 27.10 -27.48 -37.85
C THR A 2 27.06 -27.14 -36.36
N LEU A 3 25.85 -26.77 -35.93
CA LEU A 3 25.30 -26.82 -34.57
C LEU A 3 25.88 -25.78 -33.58
N GLY A 4 25.10 -25.10 -32.74
CA GLY A 4 23.79 -25.47 -32.23
C GLY A 4 22.92 -24.25 -31.99
N LEU A 5 21.79 -24.29 -32.69
CA LEU A 5 20.54 -23.63 -32.36
C LEU A 5 20.24 -23.89 -30.87
N LEU A 6 20.49 -22.91 -30.00
CA LEU A 6 20.11 -22.99 -28.59
C LEU A 6 18.59 -22.89 -28.52
N LEU A 7 17.98 -24.05 -28.28
CA LEU A 7 16.56 -24.30 -28.11
C LEU A 7 15.95 -23.28 -27.14
N ALA A 8 15.04 -22.46 -27.65
CA ALA A 8 14.07 -21.72 -26.84
C ALA A 8 13.13 -22.72 -26.16
N LEU A 9 13.42 -23.04 -24.90
CA LEU A 9 12.55 -23.85 -24.06
C LEU A 9 11.35 -22.98 -23.64
N ALA A 10 10.29 -23.01 -24.45
CA ALA A 10 9.02 -22.37 -24.14
C ALA A 10 8.41 -23.03 -22.89
N ALA A 11 8.58 -22.38 -21.75
CA ALA A 11 7.90 -22.72 -20.51
C ALA A 11 6.38 -22.57 -20.72
N GLN A 12 5.70 -23.70 -20.95
CA GLN A 12 4.26 -23.78 -20.90
C GLN A 12 3.81 -23.52 -19.46
N SER A 13 3.46 -22.27 -19.19
CA SER A 13 2.82 -21.86 -17.95
C SER A 13 1.38 -22.36 -17.98
N SER A 14 1.15 -23.58 -17.51
CA SER A 14 -0.19 -24.12 -17.26
C SER A 14 -0.87 -23.26 -16.22
N ALA A 15 -1.77 -22.39 -16.65
CA ALA A 15 -2.63 -21.62 -15.77
C ALA A 15 -3.62 -22.58 -15.11
N ALA A 16 -3.31 -23.02 -13.90
CA ALA A 16 -4.27 -23.73 -13.06
C ALA A 16 -5.51 -22.84 -12.84
N PRO A 17 -6.74 -23.39 -12.92
CA PRO A 17 -7.94 -22.62 -12.64
C PRO A 17 -7.85 -22.09 -11.21
N ALA A 18 -7.83 -20.76 -11.10
CA ALA A 18 -7.82 -20.10 -9.80
C ALA A 18 -9.10 -20.49 -9.04
N PRO A 19 -8.99 -20.85 -7.75
CA PRO A 19 -10.17 -21.18 -6.96
C PRO A 19 -11.15 -20.01 -6.97
N ALA A 20 -12.42 -20.30 -7.22
CA ALA A 20 -13.50 -19.32 -7.20
C ALA A 20 -13.46 -18.58 -5.85
N ARG A 21 -13.27 -17.26 -5.90
CA ARG A 21 -13.25 -16.44 -4.69
C ARG A 21 -14.64 -16.49 -4.06
N PRO A 22 -14.73 -16.74 -2.74
CA PRO A 22 -16.02 -16.75 -2.05
C PRO A 22 -16.71 -15.38 -2.20
N PRO A 23 -18.06 -15.34 -2.19
CA PRO A 23 -18.81 -14.10 -2.26
C PRO A 23 -18.33 -13.13 -1.18
N VAL A 24 -17.93 -11.92 -1.59
CA VAL A 24 -17.56 -10.87 -0.65
C VAL A 24 -18.85 -10.31 -0.07
N ASP A 25 -19.06 -10.54 1.22
CA ASP A 25 -20.20 -9.99 1.95
C ASP A 25 -20.10 -8.45 1.97
N PRO A 26 -21.04 -7.72 1.36
CA PRO A 26 -21.02 -6.25 1.35
C PRO A 26 -21.10 -5.66 2.75
N ALA A 27 -21.70 -6.36 3.73
CA ALA A 27 -21.76 -5.90 5.12
C ALA A 27 -20.37 -5.93 5.81
N ALA A 28 -19.38 -6.61 5.24
CA ALA A 28 -18.00 -6.55 5.72
C ALA A 28 -17.27 -5.26 5.28
N ALA A 29 -17.81 -4.52 4.31
CA ALA A 29 -17.23 -3.25 3.86
C ALA A 29 -17.39 -2.13 4.91
N ASP A 30 -18.50 -2.15 5.64
CA ASP A 30 -18.87 -1.10 6.61
C ASP A 30 -18.36 -1.35 8.03
N LYS A 31 -17.73 -2.51 8.29
CA LYS A 31 -17.22 -2.82 9.62
C LYS A 31 -16.08 -1.86 10.01
N PRO A 32 -16.12 -1.27 11.22
CA PRO A 32 -15.06 -0.39 11.68
C PRO A 32 -13.75 -1.18 11.88
N ILE A 33 -12.68 -0.70 11.26
CA ILE A 33 -11.33 -1.25 11.34
C ILE A 33 -10.60 -0.53 12.47
N CYS A 34 -10.30 -1.25 13.55
CA CYS A 34 -9.53 -0.72 14.67
C CYS A 34 -8.02 -0.87 14.46
N ARG A 35 -7.28 0.21 14.62
CA ARG A 35 -5.81 0.24 14.57
C ARG A 35 -5.26 0.89 15.83
N ARG A 36 -4.06 0.47 16.25
CA ARG A 36 -3.31 1.14 17.33
C ARG A 36 -2.40 2.17 16.68
N ILE A 37 -2.56 3.43 17.08
CA ILE A 37 -1.76 4.54 16.58
C ILE A 37 -0.80 4.96 17.69
N VAL A 38 0.48 5.01 17.34
CA VAL A 38 1.56 5.50 18.20
C VAL A 38 1.75 6.97 17.89
N GLU A 39 1.62 7.84 18.89
CA GLU A 39 1.90 9.26 18.71
C GLU A 39 3.41 9.53 18.89
N THR A 40 3.97 10.40 18.05
CA THR A 40 5.39 10.77 18.12
C THR A 40 5.60 11.84 19.19
N GLY A 41 6.47 11.60 20.18
CA GLY A 41 6.83 12.58 21.21
C GLY A 41 7.45 11.95 22.47
N SER A 42 7.99 12.75 23.38
CA SER A 42 8.72 12.28 24.57
C SER A 42 7.87 11.54 25.62
N PHE A 43 6.54 11.60 25.50
CA PHE A 43 5.58 10.77 26.26
C PHE A 43 4.75 9.95 25.27
N VAL A 44 5.36 8.92 24.66
CA VAL A 44 4.72 8.10 23.63
C VAL A 44 3.48 7.41 24.22
N LYS A 45 2.30 7.98 23.96
CA LYS A 45 1.01 7.38 24.25
C LYS A 45 0.53 6.64 23.00
N THR A 46 -0.02 5.46 23.21
CA THR A 46 -0.70 4.70 22.15
C THR A 46 -2.20 4.82 22.32
N LYS A 47 -2.92 5.16 21.25
CA LYS A 47 -4.39 5.18 21.22
C LYS A 47 -4.94 4.14 20.26
N LYS A 48 -6.09 3.55 20.60
CA LYS A 48 -6.85 2.68 19.70
C LYS A 48 -7.84 3.55 18.93
N LEU A 49 -7.75 3.55 17.61
CA LEU A 49 -8.65 4.30 16.73
C LEU A 49 -9.38 3.31 15.83
N CYS A 50 -10.71 3.34 15.87
CA CYS A 50 -11.57 2.52 15.03
C CYS A 50 -12.28 3.43 14.03
N MET A 51 -12.12 3.14 12.74
CA MET A 51 -12.70 3.93 11.65
C MET A 51 -13.14 3.00 10.53
N THR A 52 -14.09 3.44 9.71
CA THR A 52 -14.52 2.71 8.51
C THR A 52 -13.41 2.68 7.46
N ARG A 53 -13.56 1.83 6.44
CA ARG A 53 -12.59 1.75 5.34
C ARG A 53 -12.44 3.08 4.60
N GLU A 54 -13.54 3.79 4.38
CA GLU A 54 -13.57 5.07 3.69
C GLU A 54 -12.88 6.17 4.50
N GLU A 55 -13.10 6.21 5.80
CA GLU A 55 -12.42 7.12 6.71
C GLU A 55 -10.92 6.90 6.72
N TRP A 56 -10.47 5.64 6.77
CA TRP A 56 -9.06 5.29 6.64
C TRP A 56 -8.47 5.71 5.29
N ALA A 57 -9.25 5.64 4.20
CA ALA A 57 -8.80 6.07 2.88
C ALA A 57 -8.62 7.59 2.83
N ARG A 58 -9.60 8.35 3.34
CA ARG A 58 -9.52 9.82 3.46
C ARG A 58 -8.31 10.26 4.28
N GLN A 59 -8.05 9.61 5.42
CA GLN A 59 -6.90 9.95 6.25
C GLN A 59 -5.55 9.66 5.55
N ARG A 60 -5.44 8.57 4.79
CA ARG A 60 -4.24 8.29 4.00
C ARG A 60 -3.99 9.33 2.92
N GLU A 61 -5.04 9.73 2.20
CA GLU A 61 -4.91 10.74 1.14
C GLU A 61 -4.47 12.08 1.70
N ALA A 62 -5.09 12.54 2.79
CA ALA A 62 -4.66 13.76 3.48
C ALA A 62 -3.20 13.69 3.95
N SER A 63 -2.78 12.55 4.50
CA SER A 63 -1.39 12.35 4.94
C SER A 63 -0.40 12.39 3.76
N ARG A 64 -0.80 11.82 2.62
CA ARG A 64 0.01 11.82 1.40
C ARG A 64 0.18 13.23 0.84
N ASP A 65 -0.89 14.01 0.74
CA ASP A 65 -0.84 15.40 0.28
C ASP A 65 0.09 16.24 1.15
N LEU A 66 -0.03 16.14 2.48
CA LEU A 66 0.87 16.81 3.41
C LEU A 66 2.34 16.40 3.22
N ALA A 67 2.61 15.11 3.07
CA ALA A 67 3.96 14.62 2.83
C ALA A 67 4.52 15.13 1.48
N GLN A 68 3.70 15.14 0.43
CA GLN A 68 4.10 15.62 -0.89
C GLN A 68 4.41 17.12 -0.88
N ARG A 69 3.63 17.92 -0.15
CA ARG A 69 3.92 19.35 0.06
C ARG A 69 5.22 19.54 0.82
N ALA A 70 5.41 18.83 1.93
CA ALA A 70 6.64 18.91 2.71
C ALA A 70 7.90 18.55 1.89
N VAL A 71 7.80 17.55 1.01
CA VAL A 71 8.88 17.20 0.08
C VAL A 71 9.10 18.30 -0.95
N SER A 72 8.04 18.83 -1.55
CA SER A 72 8.13 19.92 -2.54
C SER A 72 8.78 21.17 -1.92
N ASP A 73 8.32 21.58 -0.74
CA ASP A 73 8.83 22.73 0.01
C ASP A 73 10.29 22.52 0.46
N GLY A 74 10.63 21.29 0.86
CA GLY A 74 12.00 20.92 1.25
C GLY A 74 12.96 20.83 0.07
N SER A 75 12.49 20.35 -1.10
CA SER A 75 13.30 20.20 -2.31
C SER A 75 13.70 21.52 -2.96
N GLY A 76 12.99 22.62 -2.65
CA GLY A 76 13.36 23.98 -3.05
C GLY A 76 14.52 24.58 -2.23
N ARG A 77 14.86 23.98 -1.07
CA ARG A 77 16.04 24.35 -0.28
C ARG A 77 17.27 23.56 -0.75
N ALA A 78 17.62 23.69 -2.03
CA ALA A 78 18.95 23.30 -2.49
C ALA A 78 19.98 24.15 -1.73
N GLY A 79 20.93 23.48 -1.10
CA GLY A 79 21.89 24.05 -0.15
C GLY A 79 22.59 25.32 -0.66
N GLY A 80 22.59 26.35 0.17
CA GLY A 80 23.35 27.57 -0.03
C GLY A 80 24.66 27.53 0.76
N ASN A 81 25.76 27.57 0.01
CA ASN A 81 27.18 27.79 0.34
C ASN A 81 27.89 26.75 1.23
#